data_AF-A0A8E0M3J8-F1
#
_entry.id   AF-A0A8E0M3J8-F1
#
_cell.length_a   1.000
_cell.length_b   1.000
_cell.length_c   1.000
_cell.angle_alpha   90.00
_cell.angle_beta   90.00
_cell.angle_gamma   90.00
#
_symmetry.space_group_name_H-M   'P 1'
#
loop_
_entity.id
_entity.type
_entity.pdbx_description
1 polymer ?
#
loop_
_entity_poly.entity_id
_entity_poly.type
_entity_poly.pdbx_seq_one_letter_code
_entity_poly.pdbx_strand_id
1 'polypeptide(L)'
;MVNTLLLILYALIGVVMAIAGIEAFRAKDNPARIGTGLFWEIMAVIFAFGTLMPAMVVGVLVVIIGILALFKQIQIGKIKPVDGAHAATAAKRLGGWVFVPSVVLAVVSIGVAQFTKLGGQVGIGIGAAVSLIVAIIMTKAPGKMVYNDTQRMVRSVGAAGILP
;
A
#
# COMPACT_ATOMS: atom_id res chain seq x y z
N MET A 1 4.05 -18.38 -15.51
CA MET A 1 3.79 -18.39 -14.05
C MET A 1 4.19 -17.06 -13.41
N VAL A 2 5.46 -16.62 -13.52
CA VAL A 2 5.95 -15.35 -12.95
C VAL A 2 5.08 -14.14 -13.34
N ASN A 3 4.80 -13.96 -14.64
CA ASN A 3 3.97 -12.85 -15.11
C ASN A 3 2.55 -12.86 -14.52
N THR A 4 1.96 -14.04 -14.31
CA THR A 4 0.64 -14.20 -13.70
C THR A 4 0.67 -13.83 -12.22
N LEU A 5 1.70 -14.27 -11.48
CA LEU A 5 1.88 -13.88 -10.08
C LEU A 5 2.08 -12.38 -9.92
N LEU A 6 2.93 -11.78 -10.77
CA LEU A 6 3.15 -10.33 -10.75
C LEU A 6 1.87 -9.57 -11.08
N LEU A 7 1.09 -10.02 -12.06
CA LEU A 7 -0.20 -9.42 -12.39
C LEU A 7 -1.15 -9.44 -11.18
N ILE A 8 -1.24 -10.58 -10.47
CA ILE A 8 -2.06 -10.70 -9.26
C ILE A 8 -1.55 -9.76 -8.17
N LEU A 9 -0.24 -9.71 -7.93
CA LEU A 9 0.36 -8.84 -6.91
C LEU A 9 0.12 -7.35 -7.21
N TYR A 10 0.31 -6.93 -8.45
CA TYR A 10 0.05 -5.55 -8.86
C TYR A 10 -1.45 -5.22 -8.85
N ALA A 11 -2.33 -6.17 -9.19
CA ALA A 11 -3.77 -6.00 -9.02
C ALA A 11 -4.16 -5.82 -7.55
N LEU A 12 -3.55 -6.56 -6.61
CA LEU A 12 -3.77 -6.38 -5.18
C LEU A 12 -3.32 -5.00 -4.70
N ILE A 13 -2.16 -4.51 -5.17
CA ILE A 13 -1.72 -3.13 -4.89
C ILE A 13 -2.74 -2.12 -5.44
N GLY A 14 -3.22 -2.35 -6.66
CA GLY A 14 -4.24 -1.53 -7.29
C GLY A 14 -5.53 -1.47 -6.46
N VAL A 15 -6.00 -2.61 -5.92
CA VAL A 15 -7.17 -2.64 -5.02
C VAL A 15 -6.93 -1.82 -3.76
N VAL A 16 -5.75 -1.94 -3.13
CA VAL A 16 -5.41 -1.15 -1.94
C VAL A 16 -5.41 0.36 -2.25
N MET A 17 -4.89 0.75 -3.41
CA MET A 17 -4.90 2.14 -3.88
C MET A 17 -6.31 2.64 -4.22
N ALA A 18 -7.16 1.81 -4.83
CA ALA A 18 -8.55 2.16 -5.10
C ALA A 18 -9.32 2.43 -3.81
N ILE A 19 -9.12 1.59 -2.78
CA ILE A 19 -9.71 1.84 -1.46
C ILE A 19 -9.23 3.19 -0.91
N ALA A 20 -7.95 3.52 -1.04
CA ALA A 20 -7.42 4.82 -0.64
C ALA A 20 -8.04 5.99 -1.44
N GLY A 21 -8.32 5.81 -2.73
CA GLY A 21 -9.02 6.77 -3.58
C GLY A 21 -10.47 6.99 -3.15
N ILE A 22 -11.22 5.92 -2.95
CA ILE A 22 -12.60 5.96 -2.42
C ILE A 22 -12.65 6.68 -1.07
N GLU A 23 -11.76 6.35 -0.14
CA GLU A 23 -11.67 7.02 1.17
C GLU A 23 -11.24 8.48 1.06
N ALA A 24 -10.38 8.82 0.10
CA ALA A 24 -10.02 10.20 -0.18
C ALA A 24 -11.20 11.01 -0.71
N PHE A 25 -12.01 10.48 -1.64
CA PHE A 25 -13.22 11.15 -2.13
C PHE A 25 -14.26 11.37 -1.02
N ARG A 26 -14.37 10.41 -0.09
CA ARG A 26 -15.29 10.47 1.05
C ARG A 26 -14.86 11.46 2.14
N ALA A 27 -13.59 11.89 2.15
CA ALA A 27 -13.05 12.83 3.13
C ALA A 27 -13.60 14.26 2.89
N LYS A 28 -14.81 14.55 3.37
CA LYS A 28 -15.48 15.86 3.24
C LYS A 28 -14.72 17.00 3.90
N ASP A 29 -13.84 16.69 4.83
CA ASP A 29 -12.97 17.60 5.57
C ASP A 29 -11.67 17.96 4.81
N ASN A 30 -11.38 17.28 3.70
CA ASN A 30 -10.23 17.58 2.85
C ASN A 30 -10.66 18.46 1.66
N PRO A 31 -10.17 19.72 1.54
CA PRO A 31 -10.53 20.59 0.42
C PRO A 31 -10.04 20.06 -0.93
N ALA A 32 -8.95 19.27 -0.94
CA ALA A 32 -8.41 18.64 -2.13
C ALA A 32 -8.87 17.18 -2.32
N ARG A 33 -9.98 16.76 -1.67
CA ARG A 33 -10.49 15.38 -1.71
C ARG A 33 -10.66 14.80 -3.11
N ILE A 34 -11.08 15.62 -4.08
CA ILE A 34 -11.30 15.19 -5.47
C ILE A 34 -9.95 14.91 -6.13
N GLY A 35 -9.00 15.83 -6.06
CA GLY A 35 -7.68 15.63 -6.64
C GLY A 35 -6.90 14.50 -5.95
N THR A 36 -7.02 14.36 -4.63
CA THR A 36 -6.39 13.28 -3.88
C THR A 36 -7.02 11.93 -4.21
N GLY A 37 -8.35 11.88 -4.35
CA GLY A 37 -9.03 10.66 -4.81
C GLY A 37 -8.63 10.26 -6.22
N LEU A 38 -8.62 11.22 -7.16
CA LEU A 38 -8.19 10.99 -8.54
C LEU A 38 -6.75 10.47 -8.60
N PHE A 39 -5.85 11.04 -7.81
CA PHE A 39 -4.47 10.55 -7.71
C PHE A 39 -4.40 9.07 -7.36
N TRP A 40 -5.10 8.65 -6.30
CA TRP A 40 -5.09 7.25 -5.86
C TRP A 40 -5.81 6.31 -6.83
N GLU A 41 -6.89 6.75 -7.50
CA GLU A 41 -7.57 5.96 -8.53
C GLU A 41 -6.72 5.79 -9.79
N ILE A 42 -6.03 6.85 -10.24
CA ILE A 42 -5.11 6.74 -11.38
C ILE A 42 -3.99 5.75 -11.03
N MET A 43 -3.45 5.83 -9.80
CA MET A 43 -2.47 4.85 -9.33
C MET A 43 -3.04 3.43 -9.29
N ALA A 44 -4.27 3.26 -8.80
CA ALA A 44 -4.94 1.96 -8.78
C ALA A 44 -5.03 1.35 -10.19
N VAL A 45 -5.42 2.15 -11.18
CA VAL A 45 -5.51 1.74 -12.58
C VAL A 45 -4.14 1.39 -13.17
N ILE A 46 -3.12 2.21 -12.94
CA ILE A 46 -1.76 1.96 -13.43
C ILE A 46 -1.20 0.67 -12.85
N PHE A 47 -1.34 0.45 -11.54
CA PHE A 47 -0.85 -0.78 -10.90
C PHE A 47 -1.64 -2.01 -11.35
N ALA A 48 -2.98 -1.97 -11.35
CA ALA A 48 -3.77 -3.14 -11.70
C ALA A 48 -3.73 -3.51 -13.20
N PHE A 49 -3.71 -2.51 -14.08
CA PHE A 49 -3.92 -2.69 -15.53
C PHE A 49 -2.78 -2.16 -16.39
N GLY A 50 -1.66 -1.71 -15.81
CA GLY A 50 -0.56 -1.08 -16.55
C GLY A 50 0.00 -1.93 -17.69
N THR A 51 0.03 -3.26 -17.53
CA THR A 51 0.52 -4.19 -18.55
C THR A 51 -0.48 -4.41 -19.69
N LEU A 52 -1.75 -4.05 -19.51
CA LEU A 52 -2.81 -4.14 -20.51
C LEU A 52 -3.02 -2.82 -21.27
N MET A 53 -2.44 -1.72 -20.78
CA MET A 53 -2.60 -0.39 -21.38
C MET A 53 -1.43 -0.05 -22.31
N PRO A 54 -1.68 0.69 -23.41
CA PRO A 54 -0.61 1.25 -24.23
C PRO A 54 0.27 2.20 -23.41
N ALA A 55 1.59 2.18 -23.66
CA ALA A 55 2.55 3.01 -22.95
C ALA A 55 2.20 4.51 -22.99
N MET A 56 1.62 4.99 -24.10
CA MET A 56 1.16 6.37 -24.23
C MET A 56 0.05 6.72 -23.22
N VAL A 57 -0.89 5.80 -22.98
CA VAL A 57 -1.99 6.00 -22.01
C VAL A 57 -1.41 6.10 -20.59
N VAL A 58 -0.50 5.19 -20.24
CA VAL A 58 0.20 5.24 -18.94
C VAL A 58 0.97 6.55 -18.78
N GLY A 59 1.67 6.99 -19.82
CA GLY A 59 2.39 8.27 -19.81
C GLY A 59 1.47 9.47 -19.57
N VAL A 60 0.32 9.54 -20.23
CA VAL A 60 -0.68 10.60 -20.02
C VAL A 60 -1.21 10.59 -18.58
N LEU A 61 -1.52 9.41 -18.03
CA LEU A 61 -1.98 9.28 -16.64
C LEU A 61 -0.92 9.77 -15.63
N VAL A 62 0.35 9.47 -15.88
CA VAL A 62 1.47 9.97 -15.06
C VAL A 62 1.59 11.50 -15.15
N VAL A 63 1.42 12.09 -16.34
CA VAL A 63 1.40 13.56 -16.50
C VAL A 63 0.26 14.19 -15.71
N ILE A 64 -0.94 13.60 -15.74
CA ILE A 64 -2.09 14.07 -14.95
C ILE A 64 -1.77 14.05 -13.46
N ILE A 65 -1.11 13.00 -12.95
CA ILE A 65 -0.64 12.94 -11.57
C ILE A 65 0.33 14.09 -11.26
N GLY A 66 1.29 14.36 -12.16
CA GLY A 66 2.22 15.48 -12.02
C GLY A 66 1.52 16.83 -11.95
N ILE A 67 0.47 17.03 -12.76
CA ILE A 67 -0.37 18.24 -12.72
C ILE A 67 -1.10 18.35 -11.37
N LEU A 68 -1.70 17.26 -10.88
CA LEU A 68 -2.35 17.24 -9.56
C LEU A 68 -1.36 17.59 -8.44
N ALA A 69 -0.13 17.08 -8.51
CA ALA A 69 0.94 17.40 -7.57
C ALA A 69 1.34 18.88 -7.65
N LEU A 70 1.53 19.42 -8.87
CA LEU A 70 1.90 20.81 -9.12
C LEU A 70 0.88 21.79 -8.51
N PHE A 71 -0.41 21.50 -8.68
CA PHE A 71 -1.50 22.31 -8.12
C PHE A 71 -1.83 22.00 -6.65
N LYS A 72 -0.96 21.25 -5.95
CA LYS A 72 -1.11 20.86 -4.53
C LYS A 72 -2.46 20.19 -4.22
N GLN A 73 -2.97 19.43 -5.20
CA GLN A 73 -4.26 18.73 -5.11
C GLN A 73 -4.17 17.36 -4.42
N ILE A 74 -2.96 16.96 -3.99
CA ILE A 74 -2.72 15.71 -3.26
C ILE A 74 -2.42 16.07 -1.81
N GLN A 75 -3.42 15.92 -0.94
CA GLN A 75 -3.33 16.29 0.47
C GLN A 75 -3.61 15.10 1.37
N ILE A 76 -2.78 14.96 2.40
CA ILE A 76 -2.97 14.00 3.47
C ILE A 76 -4.12 14.54 4.34
N GLY A 77 -5.34 14.05 4.09
CA GLY A 77 -6.52 14.40 4.90
C GLY A 77 -6.43 13.85 6.33
N LYS A 78 -7.53 13.93 7.10
CA LYS A 78 -7.54 13.32 8.44
C LYS A 78 -7.41 11.80 8.34
N ILE A 79 -6.32 11.30 8.90
CA ILE A 79 -6.10 9.88 9.09
C ILE A 79 -6.42 9.55 10.55
N LYS A 80 -7.12 8.44 10.78
CA LYS A 80 -7.40 7.98 12.15
C LYS A 80 -6.08 7.75 12.89
N PRO A 81 -5.82 8.45 14.01
CA PRO A 81 -4.58 8.30 14.75
C PRO A 81 -4.49 6.92 15.41
N VAL A 82 -3.27 6.49 15.68
CA VAL A 82 -3.02 5.31 16.53
C VAL A 82 -3.50 5.61 17.94
N ASP A 83 -4.23 4.68 18.54
CA ASP A 83 -4.55 4.77 19.97
C ASP A 83 -3.30 4.48 20.80
N GLY A 84 -2.75 5.52 21.43
CA GLY A 84 -1.51 5.44 22.21
C GLY A 84 -1.60 4.49 23.40
N ALA A 85 -2.77 4.38 24.04
CA ALA A 85 -2.96 3.45 25.17
C ALA A 85 -2.92 2.00 24.67
N HIS A 86 -3.61 1.73 23.57
CA HIS A 86 -3.59 0.41 22.93
C HIS A 86 -2.19 0.04 22.43
N ALA A 87 -1.48 0.99 21.82
CA ALA A 87 -0.12 0.79 21.33
C ALA A 87 0.85 0.49 22.49
N ALA A 88 0.75 1.18 23.62
CA ALA A 88 1.58 0.94 24.79
C ALA A 88 1.35 -0.46 25.40
N THR A 89 0.08 -0.87 25.53
CA THR A 89 -0.25 -2.22 26.00
C THR A 89 0.25 -3.30 25.04
N ALA A 90 0.08 -3.11 23.73
CA ALA A 90 0.57 -4.03 22.72
C ALA A 90 2.11 -4.11 22.70
N ALA A 91 2.80 -2.96 22.85
CA ALA A 91 4.25 -2.90 22.94
C ALA A 91 4.78 -3.65 24.16
N LYS A 92 4.13 -3.53 25.33
CA LYS A 92 4.49 -4.29 26.53
C LYS A 92 4.24 -5.79 26.37
N ARG A 93 3.17 -6.18 25.66
CA ARG A 93 2.84 -7.59 25.40
C ARG A 93 3.80 -8.25 24.41
N LEU A 94 4.13 -7.55 23.33
CA LEU A 94 4.89 -8.11 22.20
C LEU A 94 6.41 -7.91 22.39
N GLY A 95 6.84 -6.83 23.04
CA GLY A 95 8.25 -6.50 23.21
C GLY A 95 9.00 -6.52 21.88
N GLY A 96 10.19 -7.14 21.86
CA GLY A 96 11.00 -7.30 20.64
C GLY A 96 10.38 -8.20 19.56
N TRP A 97 9.37 -9.01 19.90
CA TRP A 97 8.70 -9.87 18.93
C TRP A 97 7.88 -9.09 17.89
N VAL A 98 7.65 -7.79 18.11
CA VAL A 98 7.01 -6.90 17.13
C VAL A 98 7.78 -6.83 15.80
N PHE A 99 9.08 -7.15 15.80
CA PHE A 99 9.92 -7.16 14.60
C PHE A 99 9.84 -8.45 13.78
N VAL A 100 9.25 -9.53 14.32
CA VAL A 100 9.20 -10.83 13.64
C VAL A 100 8.55 -10.76 12.25
N PRO A 101 7.42 -10.07 12.04
CA PRO A 101 6.85 -9.92 10.69
C PRO A 101 7.84 -9.33 9.69
N SER A 102 8.63 -8.32 10.08
CA SER A 102 9.63 -7.71 9.20
C SER A 102 10.77 -8.68 8.86
N VAL A 103 11.22 -9.47 9.84
CA VAL A 103 12.25 -10.51 9.62
C VAL A 103 11.72 -11.61 8.70
N VAL A 104 10.47 -12.06 8.92
CA VAL A 104 9.81 -13.07 8.07
C VAL A 104 9.71 -12.56 6.64
N LEU A 105 9.33 -11.30 6.43
CA LEU A 105 9.28 -10.70 5.09
C LEU A 105 10.65 -10.80 4.42
N ALA A 106 11.72 -10.36 5.10
CA ALA A 106 13.06 -10.37 4.55
C ALA A 106 13.55 -11.79 4.21
N VAL A 107 13.41 -12.73 5.14
CA VAL A 107 13.87 -14.12 4.97
C VAL A 107 13.10 -14.82 3.85
N VAL A 108 11.76 -14.71 3.82
CA VAL A 108 10.94 -15.33 2.77
C VAL A 108 11.23 -14.70 1.42
N SER A 109 11.35 -13.36 1.35
CA SER A 109 11.64 -12.66 0.10
C SER A 109 12.99 -13.06 -0.47
N ILE A 110 14.05 -13.09 0.35
CA ILE A 110 15.39 -13.52 -0.07
C ILE A 110 15.38 -15.00 -0.45
N GLY A 111 14.71 -15.85 0.34
CA GLY A 111 14.61 -17.27 0.06
C GLY A 111 13.95 -17.55 -1.29
N VAL A 112 12.81 -16.91 -1.58
CA VAL A 112 12.15 -17.04 -2.89
C VAL A 112 13.04 -16.49 -4.00
N ALA A 113 13.65 -15.32 -3.81
CA ALA A 113 14.48 -14.70 -4.85
C ALA A 113 15.72 -15.53 -5.21
N GLN A 114 16.38 -16.15 -4.22
CA GLN A 114 17.64 -16.87 -4.39
C GLN A 114 17.46 -18.33 -4.78
N PHE A 115 16.42 -18.99 -4.26
CA PHE A 115 16.22 -20.43 -4.45
C PHE A 115 15.16 -20.78 -5.51
N THR A 116 14.49 -19.77 -6.10
CA THR A 116 13.48 -20.01 -7.16
C THR A 116 13.74 -19.14 -8.38
N LYS A 117 13.16 -19.54 -9.52
CA LYS A 117 13.18 -18.75 -10.78
C LYS A 117 12.11 -17.65 -10.80
N LEU A 118 11.46 -17.35 -9.68
CA LEU A 118 10.32 -16.42 -9.61
C LEU A 118 10.74 -14.94 -9.59
N GLY A 119 12.02 -14.65 -9.30
CA GLY A 119 12.56 -13.30 -9.24
C GLY A 119 12.23 -12.55 -7.95
N GLY A 120 12.97 -11.45 -7.71
CA GLY A 120 12.89 -10.70 -6.45
C GLY A 120 11.53 -10.06 -6.18
N GLN A 121 10.86 -9.51 -7.20
CA GLN A 121 9.55 -8.87 -7.05
C GLN A 121 8.47 -9.84 -6.56
N VAL A 122 8.43 -11.06 -7.11
CA VAL A 122 7.51 -12.11 -6.64
C VAL A 122 7.87 -12.54 -5.23
N GLY A 123 9.17 -12.66 -4.92
CA GLY A 123 9.65 -12.95 -3.58
C GLY A 123 9.17 -11.93 -2.54
N ILE A 124 9.25 -10.64 -2.85
CA ILE A 124 8.76 -9.56 -1.98
C ILE A 124 7.24 -9.70 -1.79
N GLY A 125 6.47 -9.95 -2.85
CA GLY A 125 5.02 -10.11 -2.76
C GLY A 125 4.60 -11.30 -1.88
N ILE A 126 5.25 -12.45 -2.06
CA ILE A 126 5.00 -13.64 -1.22
C ILE A 126 5.44 -13.37 0.23
N GLY A 127 6.62 -12.77 0.43
CA GLY A 127 7.13 -12.41 1.75
C GLY A 127 6.21 -11.44 2.49
N ALA A 128 5.65 -10.46 1.79
CA ALA A 128 4.67 -9.53 2.35
C ALA A 128 3.37 -10.23 2.77
N ALA A 129 2.85 -11.16 1.94
CA ALA A 129 1.64 -11.92 2.27
C ALA A 129 1.85 -12.81 3.51
N VAL A 130 2.96 -13.55 3.57
CA VAL A 130 3.31 -14.40 4.71
C VAL A 130 3.55 -13.55 5.97
N SER A 131 4.28 -12.45 5.84
CA SER A 131 4.54 -11.51 6.93
C SER A 131 3.26 -10.92 7.51
N LEU A 132 2.29 -10.55 6.66
CA LEU A 132 0.99 -10.04 7.10
C LEU A 132 0.22 -11.10 7.89
N ILE A 133 0.22 -12.36 7.44
CA ILE A 133 -0.44 -13.47 8.16
C ILE A 133 0.19 -13.63 9.55
N VAL A 134 1.53 -13.65 9.62
CA VAL A 134 2.26 -13.74 10.89
C VAL A 134 1.92 -12.56 11.81
N ALA A 135 1.91 -11.33 11.27
CA ALA A 135 1.54 -10.13 12.02
C ALA A 135 0.12 -10.22 12.60
N ILE A 136 -0.86 -10.68 11.82
CA ILE A 136 -2.25 -10.83 12.27
C ILE A 136 -2.34 -11.87 13.39
N ILE A 137 -1.65 -13.00 13.27
CA ILE A 137 -1.64 -14.06 14.30
C ILE A 137 -1.01 -13.56 15.60
N MET A 138 0.14 -12.86 15.53
CA MET A 138 0.88 -12.38 16.69
C MET A 138 0.15 -11.25 17.42
N THR A 139 -0.39 -10.30 16.66
CA THR A 139 -1.08 -9.13 17.22
C THR A 139 -2.51 -9.48 17.65
N LYS A 140 -3.14 -10.48 17.00
CA LYS A 140 -4.58 -10.76 17.09
C LYS A 140 -5.42 -9.53 16.74
N ALA A 141 -4.92 -8.72 15.81
CA ALA A 141 -5.57 -7.46 15.41
C ALA A 141 -6.90 -7.74 14.69
N PRO A 142 -7.98 -7.00 15.01
CA PRO A 142 -9.23 -7.13 14.28
C PRO A 142 -9.08 -6.58 12.85
N GLY A 143 -9.81 -7.13 11.88
CA GLY A 143 -9.71 -6.71 10.47
C GLY A 143 -9.94 -5.20 10.24
N LYS A 144 -10.77 -4.56 11.08
CA LYS A 144 -10.97 -3.10 11.06
C LYS A 144 -9.71 -2.31 11.42
N MET A 145 -8.85 -2.85 12.29
CA MET A 145 -7.56 -2.25 12.62
C MET A 145 -6.60 -2.37 11.44
N VAL A 146 -6.53 -3.54 10.80
CA VAL A 146 -5.73 -3.77 9.58
C VAL A 146 -6.14 -2.79 8.47
N TYR A 147 -7.44 -2.59 8.27
CA TYR A 147 -7.96 -1.61 7.32
C TYR A 147 -7.50 -0.18 7.63
N ASN A 148 -7.69 0.27 8.88
CA ASN A 148 -7.32 1.62 9.28
C ASN A 148 -5.80 1.86 9.21
N ASP A 149 -5.00 0.86 9.57
CA ASP A 149 -3.54 0.92 9.50
C ASP A 149 -3.06 0.96 8.05
N THR A 150 -3.66 0.16 7.17
CA THR A 150 -3.39 0.20 5.72
C THR A 150 -3.69 1.59 5.16
N GLN A 151 -4.87 2.15 5.48
CA GLN A 151 -5.25 3.50 5.05
C GLN A 151 -4.30 4.55 5.61
N ARG A 152 -3.86 4.42 6.86
CA ARG A 152 -2.86 5.32 7.45
C ARG A 152 -1.56 5.25 6.68
N MET A 153 -1.01 4.06 6.47
CA MET A 153 0.28 3.90 5.80
C MET A 153 0.21 4.42 4.36
N VAL A 154 -0.73 3.92 3.55
CA VAL A 154 -0.85 4.30 2.13
C VAL A 154 -1.07 5.80 1.97
N ARG A 155 -2.04 6.37 2.69
CA ARG A 155 -2.38 7.79 2.51
C ARG A 155 -1.35 8.74 3.15
N SER A 156 -0.54 8.28 4.11
CA SER A 156 0.55 9.08 4.70
C SER A 156 1.75 9.27 3.77
N VAL A 157 1.97 8.34 2.83
CA VAL A 157 3.05 8.44 1.83
C VAL A 157 2.80 9.65 0.90
N GLY A 158 1.52 9.93 0.59
CA GLY A 158 1.11 11.08 -0.21
C GLY A 158 1.75 11.11 -1.60
N ALA A 159 1.84 12.30 -2.21
CA ALA A 159 2.54 12.49 -3.47
C ALA A 159 4.06 12.28 -3.34
N ALA A 160 4.64 12.73 -2.23
CA ALA A 160 6.09 12.79 -2.02
C ALA A 160 6.78 11.43 -1.87
N GLY A 161 6.05 10.39 -1.48
CA GLY A 161 6.62 9.05 -1.40
C GLY A 161 6.40 8.18 -2.63
N ILE A 162 5.77 8.71 -3.69
CA ILE A 162 5.52 7.99 -4.96
C ILE A 162 6.15 8.74 -6.15
N LEU A 163 6.10 10.07 -6.12
CA LEU A 163 6.75 10.92 -7.12
C LEU A 163 8.18 11.27 -6.66
N PRO A 164 9.17 11.26 -7.57
CA PRO A 164 10.54 11.63 -7.25
C PRO A 164 10.69 13.11 -6.84
#